data_AF-A0A1I0QJ57-F1
#
_entry.id   AF-A0A1I0QJ57-F1
#
_cell.length_a   1.000
_cell.length_b   1.000
_cell.length_c   1.000
_cell.angle_alpha   90.00
_cell.angle_beta   90.00
_cell.angle_gamma   90.00
#
_symmetry.space_group_name_H-M   'P 1'
#
loop_
_entity.id
_entity.type
_entity.pdbx_description
1 polymer ?
#
loop_
_entity_poly.entity_id
_entity_poly.type
_entity_poly.pdbx_seq_one_letter_code
_entity_poly.pdbx_strand_id
1 'polypeptide(L)'
;MTLAGAVATGPDLLRLVAVPVFAWTALRDVETRRVSSVVWIPLAVFGAALLAWDGWLAWTAGGTAWTHEFLLPTAISLGLVVPIAYLFWWVGGFGGADAKALLVLAVLFPTFPEYTVGPLTVPLEMTPIGPFSFTILTNAVLVGVVLPLALAVRNAVAGRIAPVMFVGWPIVWDELPETHGRLLETPSGLSRGGLDLDALRMYLRWRGLSLADLRADPDRYRDPATLPDEPNPPTDGAVTADAADATAHPDGGTIDSSAEPDADLDRPGAAVGPAVADAPASEYNDPWGADAFLEDIEGSAYGTTPETLREGLDVIASEDAVWISPGTPFLVPVFVGLVIALVYGDLLLGTLF
;
A
#
# COMPACT_ATOMS: atom_id res chain seq x y z
N MET A 1 -0.39 21.20 -32.15
CA MET A 1 0.97 21.17 -32.75
C MET A 1 1.06 19.87 -33.52
N THR A 2 1.36 19.91 -34.82
CA THR A 2 1.47 18.72 -35.67
C THR A 2 2.94 18.27 -35.73
N LEU A 3 3.26 17.14 -35.11
CA LEU A 3 4.45 16.37 -35.47
C LEU A 3 4.14 15.67 -36.81
N ALA A 4 5.08 15.66 -37.75
CA ALA A 4 4.84 15.13 -39.10
C ALA A 4 4.25 13.70 -39.04
N GLY A 5 2.99 13.55 -39.46
CA GLY A 5 2.26 12.28 -39.46
C GLY A 5 1.31 12.04 -38.29
N ALA A 6 1.20 12.96 -37.32
CA ALA A 6 0.28 12.86 -36.19
C ALA A 6 -0.70 14.05 -36.07
N VAL A 7 -1.98 13.76 -35.82
CA VAL A 7 -3.05 14.75 -35.56
C VAL A 7 -3.68 14.46 -34.20
N ALA A 8 -3.61 15.46 -33.31
CA ALA A 8 -4.25 15.49 -32.00
C ALA A 8 -4.38 16.95 -31.56
N THR A 9 -5.29 17.24 -30.62
CA THR A 9 -5.39 18.59 -30.05
C THR A 9 -4.16 18.91 -29.20
N GLY A 10 -3.89 20.20 -28.98
CA GLY A 10 -2.81 20.64 -28.08
C GLY A 10 -2.96 20.05 -26.68
N PRO A 11 -4.15 20.16 -26.06
CA PRO A 11 -4.44 19.55 -24.76
C PRO A 11 -4.24 18.03 -24.73
N ASP A 12 -4.68 17.29 -25.74
CA ASP A 12 -4.55 15.83 -25.74
C ASP A 12 -3.11 15.35 -25.80
N LEU A 13 -2.25 16.01 -26.59
CA LEU A 13 -0.82 15.70 -26.61
C LEU A 13 -0.17 15.95 -25.25
N LEU A 14 -0.57 17.03 -24.57
CA LEU A 14 -0.06 17.40 -23.26
C LEU A 14 -0.51 16.40 -22.18
N ARG A 15 -1.72 15.84 -22.29
CA ARG A 15 -2.21 14.78 -21.38
C ARG A 15 -1.37 13.51 -21.40
N LEU A 16 -0.62 13.23 -22.47
CA LEU A 16 0.26 12.07 -22.52
C LEU A 16 1.38 12.13 -21.47
N VAL A 17 1.67 13.30 -20.88
CA VAL A 17 2.55 13.43 -19.70
C VAL A 17 2.00 12.63 -18.50
N ALA A 18 0.70 12.40 -18.42
CA ALA A 18 0.12 11.55 -17.38
C ALA A 18 0.63 10.10 -17.46
N VAL A 19 0.90 9.57 -18.66
CA VAL A 19 1.32 8.17 -18.83
C VAL A 19 2.62 7.85 -18.08
N PRO A 20 3.76 8.55 -18.28
CA PRO A 20 4.98 8.27 -17.54
C PRO A 20 4.85 8.59 -16.04
N VAL A 21 4.02 9.56 -15.64
CA VAL A 21 3.77 9.85 -14.22
C VAL A 21 3.02 8.70 -13.56
N PHE A 22 1.93 8.22 -14.17
CA PHE A 22 1.17 7.08 -13.65
C PHE A 22 1.99 5.78 -13.69
N ALA A 23 2.84 5.59 -14.70
CA ALA A 23 3.78 4.47 -14.75
C ALA A 23 4.75 4.51 -13.55
N TRP A 24 5.35 5.68 -13.30
CA TRP A 24 6.24 5.87 -12.15
C TRP A 24 5.52 5.65 -10.83
N THR A 25 4.30 6.18 -10.65
CA THR A 25 3.54 5.95 -9.41
C THR A 25 3.17 4.48 -9.24
N ALA A 26 2.84 3.76 -10.31
CA ALA A 26 2.54 2.33 -10.26
C ALA A 26 3.77 1.50 -9.87
N LEU A 27 4.96 1.85 -10.39
CA LEU A 27 6.21 1.21 -9.99
C LEU A 27 6.53 1.48 -8.51
N ARG A 28 6.38 2.73 -8.05
CA ARG A 28 6.60 3.09 -6.64
C ARG A 28 5.59 2.47 -5.68
N ASP A 29 4.35 2.26 -6.14
CA ASP A 29 3.32 1.55 -5.38
C ASP A 29 3.68 0.07 -5.20
N VAL A 30 4.30 -0.56 -6.20
CA VAL A 30 4.82 -1.93 -6.09
C VAL A 30 6.07 -2.01 -5.19
N GLU A 31 7.04 -1.12 -5.39
CA GLU A 31 8.33 -1.16 -4.68
C GLU A 31 8.24 -0.73 -3.22
N THR A 32 7.56 0.39 -2.96
CA THR A 32 7.62 1.08 -1.65
C THR A 32 6.28 1.20 -0.96
N ARG A 33 5.18 0.77 -1.60
CA ARG A 33 3.80 0.85 -1.07
C ARG A 33 3.35 2.25 -0.63
N ARG A 34 4.10 3.28 -1.04
CA ARG A 34 3.96 4.66 -0.56
C ARG A 34 4.12 5.60 -1.74
N VAL A 35 3.04 6.31 -2.06
CA VAL A 35 3.06 7.38 -3.06
C VAL A 35 2.78 8.71 -2.38
N SER A 36 3.74 9.63 -2.47
CA SER A 36 3.61 10.95 -1.84
C SER A 36 2.41 11.70 -2.41
N SER A 37 1.61 12.28 -1.51
CA SER A 37 0.48 13.13 -1.88
C SER A 37 0.87 14.34 -2.72
N VAL A 38 2.14 14.77 -2.66
CA VAL A 38 2.66 15.94 -3.38
C VAL A 38 2.65 15.71 -4.89
N VAL A 39 2.77 14.47 -5.36
CA VAL A 39 2.81 14.11 -6.80
C VAL A 39 1.53 14.53 -7.52
N TRP A 40 0.39 14.47 -6.83
CA TRP A 40 -0.92 14.72 -7.42
C TRP A 40 -1.22 16.21 -7.62
N ILE A 41 -0.62 17.10 -6.83
CA ILE A 41 -0.87 18.55 -6.89
C ILE A 41 -0.48 19.16 -8.24
N PRO A 42 0.78 19.01 -8.74
CA PRO A 42 1.15 19.58 -10.03
C PRO A 42 0.34 18.96 -11.16
N LEU A 43 0.01 17.67 -11.08
CA LEU A 43 -0.76 16.98 -12.09
C LEU A 43 -2.23 17.44 -12.11
N ALA A 44 -2.82 17.74 -10.96
CA ALA A 44 -4.15 18.33 -10.83
C ALA A 44 -4.20 19.76 -11.42
N VAL A 45 -3.21 20.60 -11.09
CA VAL A 45 -3.10 21.96 -11.65
C VAL A 45 -2.93 21.92 -13.15
N PHE A 46 -2.07 21.04 -13.65
CA PHE A 46 -1.88 20.80 -15.07
C PHE A 46 -3.17 20.35 -15.75
N GLY A 47 -3.86 19.35 -15.19
CA GLY A 47 -5.15 18.89 -15.71
C GLY A 47 -6.21 19.99 -15.73
N ALA A 48 -6.30 20.82 -14.69
CA ALA A 48 -7.24 21.93 -14.64
C ALA A 48 -6.96 22.98 -15.73
N ALA A 49 -5.67 23.27 -16.01
CA ALA A 49 -5.29 24.16 -17.10
C ALA A 49 -5.67 23.59 -18.48
N LEU A 50 -5.47 22.28 -18.70
CA LEU A 50 -5.86 21.62 -19.95
C LEU A 50 -7.39 21.55 -20.11
N LEU A 51 -8.11 21.28 -19.03
CA LEU A 51 -9.58 21.30 -19.02
C LEU A 51 -10.12 22.69 -19.38
N ALA A 52 -9.52 23.76 -18.83
CA ALA A 52 -9.91 25.14 -19.18
C ALA A 52 -9.60 25.45 -20.66
N TRP A 53 -8.50 24.94 -21.19
CA TRP A 53 -8.16 25.08 -22.60
C TRP A 53 -9.18 24.37 -23.50
N ASP A 54 -9.50 23.11 -23.24
CA ASP A 54 -10.55 22.40 -23.99
C ASP A 54 -11.90 23.08 -23.89
N GLY A 55 -12.26 23.57 -22.70
CA GLY A 55 -13.49 24.32 -22.51
C GLY A 55 -13.54 25.57 -23.37
N TRP A 56 -12.42 26.28 -23.51
CA TRP A 56 -12.33 27.43 -24.41
C TRP A 56 -12.45 27.04 -25.89
N LEU A 57 -11.80 25.94 -26.31
CA LEU A 57 -11.92 25.42 -27.69
C LEU A 57 -13.36 24.99 -28.00
N ALA A 58 -14.00 24.24 -27.10
CA ALA A 58 -15.37 23.79 -27.27
C ALA A 58 -16.39 24.95 -27.24
N TRP A 59 -16.19 25.92 -26.35
CA TRP A 59 -17.03 27.12 -26.27
C TRP A 59 -16.95 27.94 -27.56
N THR A 60 -15.74 28.14 -28.10
CA THR A 60 -15.53 28.90 -29.34
C THR A 60 -16.07 28.18 -30.57
N ALA A 61 -16.05 26.85 -30.60
CA ALA A 61 -16.70 26.05 -31.63
C ALA A 61 -18.24 26.11 -31.55
N GLY A 62 -18.79 26.19 -30.33
CA GLY A 62 -20.22 26.33 -30.08
C GLY A 62 -21.05 25.07 -30.38
N GLY A 63 -22.37 25.18 -30.25
CA GLY A 63 -23.31 24.12 -30.64
C GLY A 63 -23.10 22.79 -29.91
N THR A 64 -22.94 21.72 -30.69
CA THR A 64 -22.76 20.34 -30.20
C THR A 64 -21.42 20.14 -29.50
N ALA A 65 -20.34 20.80 -29.98
CA ALA A 65 -19.01 20.71 -29.40
C ALA A 65 -19.00 21.18 -27.94
N TRP A 66 -19.61 22.33 -27.66
CA TRP A 66 -19.73 22.83 -26.29
C TRP A 66 -20.57 21.91 -25.40
N THR A 67 -21.74 21.49 -25.88
CA THR A 67 -22.75 20.83 -25.04
C THR A 67 -22.51 19.33 -24.87
N HIS A 68 -22.36 18.59 -25.97
CA HIS A 68 -22.34 17.13 -25.98
C HIS A 68 -20.93 16.55 -25.97
N GLU A 69 -19.95 17.24 -26.56
CA GLU A 69 -18.57 16.75 -26.63
C GLU A 69 -17.74 17.19 -25.41
N PHE A 70 -18.02 18.37 -24.85
CA PHE A 70 -17.28 18.91 -23.69
C PHE A 70 -18.10 18.93 -22.39
N LEU A 71 -19.18 19.72 -22.32
CA LEU A 71 -19.84 20.03 -21.05
C LEU A 71 -20.49 18.80 -20.41
N LEU A 72 -21.22 18.00 -21.19
CA LEU A 72 -21.90 16.81 -20.67
C LEU A 72 -20.90 15.74 -20.18
N PRO A 73 -19.89 15.31 -20.96
CA PRO A 73 -18.90 14.35 -20.47
C PRO A 73 -18.10 14.90 -19.28
N THR A 74 -17.68 16.17 -19.31
CA THR A 74 -16.97 16.80 -18.18
C THR A 74 -17.82 16.82 -16.92
N ALA A 75 -19.09 17.20 -17.02
CA ALA A 75 -20.01 17.19 -15.88
C ALA A 75 -20.21 15.78 -15.31
N ILE A 76 -20.29 14.76 -16.16
CA ILE A 76 -20.38 13.36 -15.72
C ILE A 76 -19.06 12.90 -15.09
N SER A 77 -17.91 13.24 -15.69
CA SER A 77 -16.58 12.90 -15.18
C SER A 77 -16.41 13.42 -13.76
N LEU A 78 -16.56 14.73 -13.58
CA LEU A 78 -16.37 15.38 -12.29
C LEU A 78 -17.50 15.04 -11.32
N GLY A 79 -18.73 14.96 -11.81
CA GLY A 79 -19.92 14.70 -10.99
C GLY A 79 -20.07 13.26 -10.51
N LEU A 80 -19.43 12.28 -11.16
CA LEU A 80 -19.48 10.88 -10.74
C LEU A 80 -18.14 10.39 -10.19
N VAL A 81 -17.03 10.59 -10.91
CA VAL A 81 -15.73 10.00 -10.53
C VAL A 81 -15.23 10.61 -9.22
N VAL A 82 -15.38 11.93 -9.03
CA VAL A 82 -14.93 12.59 -7.79
C VAL A 82 -15.76 12.11 -6.58
N PRO A 83 -17.10 12.12 -6.59
CA PRO A 83 -17.87 11.58 -5.47
C PRO A 83 -17.61 10.09 -5.20
N ILE A 84 -17.47 9.27 -6.24
CA ILE A 84 -17.14 7.85 -6.09
C ILE A 84 -15.78 7.71 -5.39
N ALA A 85 -14.77 8.48 -5.83
CA ALA A 85 -13.45 8.44 -5.23
C ALA A 85 -13.46 8.83 -3.74
N TYR A 86 -14.22 9.87 -3.38
CA TYR A 86 -14.41 10.27 -1.99
C TYR A 86 -15.20 9.23 -1.17
N LEU A 87 -16.22 8.62 -1.75
CA LEU A 87 -17.04 7.60 -1.07
C LEU A 87 -16.19 6.38 -0.70
N PHE A 88 -15.42 5.86 -1.65
CA PHE A 88 -14.54 4.72 -1.37
C PHE A 88 -13.45 5.06 -0.37
N TRP A 89 -12.88 6.26 -0.43
CA TRP A 89 -11.93 6.72 0.59
C TRP A 89 -12.57 6.82 1.98
N TRP A 90 -13.78 7.39 2.08
CA TRP A 90 -14.50 7.56 3.34
C TRP A 90 -14.88 6.23 3.99
N VAL A 91 -15.25 5.22 3.18
CA VAL A 91 -15.56 3.86 3.65
C VAL A 91 -14.28 3.04 3.92
N GLY A 92 -13.09 3.60 3.67
CA GLY A 92 -11.81 2.93 3.90
C GLY A 92 -11.44 1.89 2.84
N GLY A 93 -12.04 1.97 1.65
CA GLY A 93 -11.80 1.04 0.54
C GLY A 93 -10.44 1.19 -0.15
N PHE A 94 -9.82 2.38 -0.08
CA PHE A 94 -8.45 2.63 -0.55
C PHE A 94 -7.82 3.87 0.12
N GLY A 95 -6.52 4.05 -0.08
CA GLY A 95 -5.74 5.10 0.56
C GLY A 95 -6.01 6.50 0.00
N GLY A 96 -5.55 7.53 0.71
CA GLY A 96 -5.72 8.92 0.28
C GLY A 96 -4.97 9.27 -1.03
N ALA A 97 -3.89 8.56 -1.34
CA ALA A 97 -3.18 8.72 -2.62
C ALA A 97 -4.02 8.20 -3.80
N ASP A 98 -4.70 7.06 -3.62
CA ASP A 98 -5.57 6.43 -4.62
C ASP A 98 -6.76 7.33 -4.96
N ALA A 99 -7.39 7.90 -3.93
CA ALA A 99 -8.45 8.89 -4.11
C ALA A 99 -7.96 10.06 -4.98
N LYS A 100 -6.81 10.64 -4.64
CA LYS A 100 -6.23 11.77 -5.38
C LYS A 100 -5.89 11.39 -6.83
N ALA A 101 -5.43 10.17 -7.08
CA ALA A 101 -5.17 9.67 -8.43
C ALA A 101 -6.45 9.68 -9.27
N LEU A 102 -7.57 9.18 -8.73
CA LEU A 102 -8.87 9.19 -9.41
C LEU A 102 -9.39 10.61 -9.65
N LEU A 103 -9.25 11.51 -8.68
CA LEU A 103 -9.61 12.93 -8.84
C LEU A 103 -8.81 13.56 -9.98
N VAL A 104 -7.51 13.30 -10.02
CA VAL A 104 -6.63 13.80 -11.07
C VAL A 104 -7.02 13.24 -12.44
N LEU A 105 -7.37 11.95 -12.55
CA LEU A 105 -7.88 11.37 -13.79
C LEU A 105 -9.20 11.99 -14.23
N ALA A 106 -10.12 12.27 -13.30
CA ALA A 106 -11.40 12.90 -13.63
C ALA A 106 -11.23 14.28 -14.29
N VAL A 107 -10.22 15.03 -13.85
CA VAL A 107 -9.88 16.37 -14.37
C VAL A 107 -9.00 16.29 -15.62
N LEU A 108 -8.03 15.38 -15.65
CA LEU A 108 -7.15 15.20 -16.81
C LEU A 108 -7.90 14.61 -17.99
N PHE A 109 -8.82 13.68 -17.78
CA PHE A 109 -9.44 12.88 -18.83
C PHE A 109 -10.98 12.97 -18.78
N PRO A 110 -11.56 14.18 -18.87
CA PRO A 110 -13.01 14.37 -18.79
C PRO A 110 -13.73 13.98 -20.08
N THR A 111 -13.02 14.02 -21.22
CA THR A 111 -13.51 13.77 -22.58
C THR A 111 -12.57 12.78 -23.28
N PHE A 112 -13.06 12.13 -24.34
CA PHE A 112 -12.25 11.21 -25.14
C PHE A 112 -11.15 11.96 -25.88
N PRO A 113 -9.86 11.62 -25.67
CA PRO A 113 -8.79 12.13 -26.50
C PRO A 113 -8.74 11.36 -27.82
N GLU A 114 -8.26 12.02 -28.88
CA GLU A 114 -8.06 11.39 -30.19
C GLU A 114 -6.61 11.59 -30.66
N TYR A 115 -5.93 10.48 -30.98
CA TYR A 115 -4.57 10.49 -31.49
C TYR A 115 -4.52 9.74 -32.81
N THR A 116 -4.34 10.48 -33.90
CA THR A 116 -4.14 9.90 -35.23
C THR A 116 -2.65 9.87 -35.56
N VAL A 117 -2.12 8.71 -35.97
CA VAL A 117 -0.75 8.51 -36.48
C VAL A 117 -0.82 7.70 -37.78
N GLY A 118 -0.60 8.36 -38.92
CA GLY A 118 -0.78 7.74 -40.24
C GLY A 118 -2.23 7.25 -40.43
N PRO A 119 -2.47 5.96 -40.72
CA PRO A 119 -3.82 5.40 -40.86
C PRO A 119 -4.46 4.94 -39.53
N LEU A 120 -3.71 5.00 -38.42
CA LEU A 120 -4.16 4.53 -37.12
C LEU A 120 -4.71 5.70 -36.30
N THR A 121 -5.94 5.59 -35.81
CA THR A 121 -6.50 6.50 -34.81
C THR A 121 -6.76 5.70 -33.55
N VAL A 122 -6.27 6.21 -32.41
CA VAL A 122 -6.52 5.63 -31.09
C VAL A 122 -7.19 6.67 -30.17
N PRO A 123 -8.04 6.23 -29.22
CA PRO A 123 -8.46 4.85 -28.94
C PRO A 123 -9.27 4.19 -30.08
N LEU A 124 -9.17 2.87 -30.23
CA LEU A 124 -9.83 2.10 -31.30
C LEU A 124 -11.36 1.99 -31.11
N GLU A 125 -11.79 1.81 -29.87
CA GLU A 125 -13.19 1.59 -29.47
C GLU A 125 -13.66 2.70 -28.54
N MET A 126 -14.45 3.62 -29.06
CA MET A 126 -15.00 4.75 -28.31
C MET A 126 -16.34 4.38 -27.67
N THR A 127 -16.63 4.92 -26.48
CA THR A 127 -17.95 4.72 -25.87
C THR A 127 -18.91 5.84 -26.30
N PRO A 128 -20.17 5.51 -26.65
CA PRO A 128 -21.17 6.52 -27.00
C PRO A 128 -21.67 7.30 -25.78
N ILE A 129 -21.42 6.78 -24.57
CA ILE A 129 -21.91 7.34 -23.32
C ILE A 129 -20.74 7.37 -22.33
N GLY A 130 -19.95 8.44 -22.37
CA GLY A 130 -19.32 8.85 -21.13
C GLY A 130 -18.01 9.60 -21.24
N PRO A 131 -17.50 10.00 -20.07
CA PRO A 131 -16.17 10.56 -19.92
C PRO A 131 -15.09 9.49 -20.04
N PHE A 132 -13.93 9.86 -20.58
CA PHE A 132 -12.81 8.96 -20.74
C PHE A 132 -12.27 8.43 -19.40
N SER A 133 -12.36 9.21 -18.33
CA SER A 133 -12.07 8.81 -16.95
C SER A 133 -12.84 7.56 -16.50
N PHE A 134 -14.08 7.38 -16.96
CA PHE A 134 -14.89 6.20 -16.66
C PHE A 134 -14.41 4.97 -17.43
N THR A 135 -13.94 5.16 -18.66
CA THR A 135 -13.31 4.09 -19.46
C THR A 135 -12.04 3.60 -18.77
N ILE A 136 -11.20 4.54 -18.30
CA ILE A 136 -9.99 4.23 -17.52
C ILE A 136 -10.35 3.42 -16.27
N LEU A 137 -11.36 3.87 -15.50
CA LEU A 137 -11.79 3.21 -14.28
C LEU A 137 -12.36 1.81 -14.55
N THR A 138 -13.19 1.65 -15.57
CA THR A 138 -13.80 0.36 -15.94
C THR A 138 -12.72 -0.64 -16.36
N ASN A 139 -11.77 -0.20 -17.20
CA ASN A 139 -10.61 -1.01 -17.57
C ASN A 139 -9.76 -1.37 -16.35
N ALA A 140 -9.55 -0.42 -15.43
CA ALA A 140 -8.81 -0.67 -14.20
C ALA A 140 -9.50 -1.72 -13.30
N VAL A 141 -10.83 -1.71 -13.20
CA VAL A 141 -11.59 -2.74 -12.47
C VAL A 141 -11.40 -4.11 -13.11
N LEU A 142 -11.48 -4.21 -14.45
CA LEU A 142 -11.24 -5.47 -15.16
C LEU A 142 -9.84 -6.02 -14.89
N VAL A 143 -8.81 -5.16 -14.99
CA VAL A 143 -7.43 -5.53 -14.67
C VAL A 143 -7.31 -5.95 -13.19
N GLY A 144 -7.95 -5.20 -12.29
CA GLY A 144 -7.98 -5.49 -10.86
C GLY A 144 -8.59 -6.85 -10.51
N VAL A 145 -9.59 -7.32 -11.27
CA VAL A 145 -10.17 -8.67 -11.14
C VAL A 145 -9.22 -9.76 -11.66
N VAL A 146 -8.43 -9.47 -12.70
CA VAL A 146 -7.48 -10.43 -13.26
C VAL A 146 -6.35 -10.74 -12.28
N LEU A 147 -5.89 -9.78 -11.48
CA LEU A 147 -4.78 -9.96 -10.53
C LEU A 147 -4.99 -11.09 -9.48
N PRO A 148 -6.08 -11.12 -8.69
CA PRO A 148 -6.32 -12.20 -7.73
C PRO A 148 -6.54 -13.55 -8.42
N LEU A 149 -7.11 -13.56 -9.64
CA LEU A 149 -7.25 -14.78 -10.44
C LEU A 149 -5.89 -15.32 -10.89
N ALA A 150 -5.01 -14.43 -11.39
CA ALA A 150 -3.65 -14.79 -11.77
C ALA A 150 -2.84 -15.30 -10.56
N LEU A 151 -3.01 -14.68 -9.40
CA LEU A 151 -2.39 -15.13 -8.16
C LEU A 151 -2.91 -16.52 -7.73
N ALA A 152 -4.22 -16.74 -7.80
CA ALA A 152 -4.81 -18.05 -7.51
C ALA A 152 -4.30 -19.13 -8.46
N VAL A 153 -4.22 -18.85 -9.77
CA VAL A 153 -3.64 -19.78 -10.74
C VAL A 153 -2.17 -20.08 -10.41
N ARG A 154 -1.36 -19.05 -10.12
CA ARG A 154 0.05 -19.22 -9.72
C ARG A 154 0.18 -20.12 -8.49
N ASN A 155 -0.68 -19.92 -7.48
CA ASN A 155 -0.67 -20.73 -6.28
C ASN A 155 -1.14 -22.17 -6.53
N ALA A 156 -2.21 -22.36 -7.32
CA ALA A 156 -2.71 -23.68 -7.70
C ALA A 156 -1.65 -24.49 -8.46
N VAL A 157 -0.97 -23.87 -9.43
CA VAL A 157 0.10 -24.51 -10.22
C VAL A 157 1.27 -24.93 -9.34
N ALA A 158 1.56 -24.18 -8.28
CA ALA A 158 2.58 -24.53 -7.30
C ALA A 158 2.09 -25.51 -6.20
N GLY A 159 0.89 -26.09 -6.34
CA GLY A 159 0.30 -27.03 -5.38
C GLY A 159 -0.24 -26.39 -4.10
N ARG A 160 -0.29 -25.06 -4.02
CA ARG A 160 -0.73 -24.30 -2.85
C ARG A 160 -2.21 -23.97 -2.94
N ILE A 161 -3.06 -24.94 -2.57
CA ILE A 161 -4.51 -24.79 -2.61
C ILE A 161 -5.00 -24.46 -1.19
N ALA A 162 -5.39 -23.21 -0.99
CA ALA A 162 -5.95 -22.71 0.26
C ALA A 162 -6.98 -21.59 -0.02
N PRO A 163 -7.95 -21.33 0.86
CA PRO A 163 -8.91 -20.23 0.66
C PRO A 163 -8.25 -18.85 0.43
N VAL A 164 -7.06 -18.64 1.00
CA VAL A 164 -6.28 -17.39 0.86
C VAL A 164 -5.49 -17.27 -0.44
N MET A 165 -5.49 -18.29 -1.30
CA MET A 165 -4.67 -18.33 -2.52
C MET A 165 -4.99 -17.22 -3.54
N PHE A 166 -6.15 -16.58 -3.44
CA PHE A 166 -6.56 -15.45 -4.28
C PHE A 166 -5.98 -14.12 -3.82
N VAL A 167 -5.53 -14.03 -2.57
CA VAL A 167 -5.17 -12.76 -1.92
C VAL A 167 -3.77 -12.75 -1.34
N GLY A 168 -3.10 -13.90 -1.26
CA GLY A 168 -1.76 -13.99 -0.71
C GLY A 168 -0.91 -15.12 -1.29
N TRP A 169 0.31 -15.23 -0.80
CA TRP A 169 1.23 -16.34 -1.04
C TRP A 169 2.00 -16.64 0.25
N PRO A 170 2.49 -17.88 0.44
CA PRO A 170 3.34 -18.17 1.57
C PRO A 170 4.74 -17.61 1.34
N ILE A 171 5.34 -17.15 2.42
CA ILE A 171 6.72 -16.68 2.48
C ILE A 171 7.39 -17.33 3.69
N VAL A 172 8.69 -17.57 3.58
CA VAL A 172 9.50 -18.05 4.71
C VAL A 172 9.71 -16.93 5.72
N TRP A 173 9.83 -17.29 7.00
CA TRP A 173 9.83 -16.31 8.10
C TRP A 173 10.97 -15.29 8.01
N ASP A 174 12.13 -15.67 7.47
CA ASP A 174 13.33 -14.83 7.37
C ASP A 174 13.20 -13.69 6.36
N GLU A 175 12.28 -13.83 5.39
CA GLU A 175 11.96 -12.76 4.43
C GLU A 175 10.92 -11.75 4.97
N LEU A 176 10.23 -12.05 6.10
CA LEU A 176 9.19 -11.17 6.67
C LEU A 176 9.68 -9.75 7.00
N PRO A 177 10.89 -9.55 7.60
CA PRO A 177 11.37 -8.22 7.93
C PRO A 177 11.58 -7.34 6.69
N GLU A 178 11.81 -7.93 5.52
CA GLU A 178 12.03 -7.19 4.26
C GLU A 178 10.77 -7.10 3.39
N THR A 179 9.70 -7.79 3.78
CA THR A 179 8.49 -7.91 2.99
C THR A 179 7.38 -6.98 3.48
N HIS A 180 6.66 -6.37 2.54
CA HIS A 180 5.49 -5.54 2.84
C HIS A 180 4.22 -6.38 2.75
N GLY A 181 3.25 -6.08 3.61
CA GLY A 181 1.96 -6.74 3.59
C GLY A 181 1.40 -6.99 4.98
N ARG A 182 0.47 -7.93 5.05
CA ARG A 182 -0.17 -8.38 6.28
C ARG A 182 -0.17 -9.90 6.36
N LEU A 183 -0.03 -10.44 7.56
CA LEU A 183 -0.26 -11.85 7.80
C LEU A 183 -1.72 -12.21 7.51
N LEU A 184 -1.91 -13.38 6.91
CA LEU A 184 -3.21 -13.99 6.66
C LEU A 184 -3.49 -15.17 7.60
N GLU A 185 -2.76 -15.24 8.71
CA GLU A 185 -2.80 -16.32 9.68
C GLU A 185 -2.85 -15.78 11.10
N THR A 186 -3.55 -16.53 11.95
CA THR A 186 -3.61 -16.42 13.40
C THR A 186 -3.48 -17.83 13.97
N PRO A 187 -3.25 -17.99 15.29
CA PRO A 187 -3.18 -19.32 15.90
C PRO A 187 -4.46 -20.16 15.71
N SER A 188 -5.60 -19.51 15.40
CA SER A 188 -6.88 -20.18 15.13
C SER A 188 -7.09 -20.54 13.65
N GLY A 189 -6.19 -20.12 12.74
CA GLY A 189 -6.23 -20.44 11.31
C GLY A 189 -6.09 -19.20 10.43
N LEU A 190 -6.79 -19.19 9.29
CA LEU A 190 -6.66 -18.10 8.31
C LEU A 190 -7.46 -16.86 8.72
N SER A 191 -6.85 -15.69 8.60
CA SER A 191 -7.46 -14.37 8.88
C SER A 191 -7.25 -13.39 7.72
N ARG A 192 -8.11 -12.37 7.64
CA ARG A 192 -7.95 -11.23 6.69
C ARG A 192 -7.49 -9.94 7.38
N GLY A 193 -7.39 -9.95 8.70
CA GLY A 193 -7.00 -8.81 9.53
C GLY A 193 -5.84 -9.15 10.46
N GLY A 194 -4.87 -9.94 9.98
CA GLY A 194 -3.68 -10.29 10.74
C GLY A 194 -2.69 -9.11 10.85
N LEU A 195 -1.57 -9.37 11.53
CA LEU A 195 -0.52 -8.40 11.82
C LEU A 195 0.03 -7.74 10.54
N ASP A 196 0.11 -6.41 10.56
CA ASP A 196 0.79 -5.62 9.54
C ASP A 196 2.32 -5.76 9.67
N LEU A 197 3.01 -6.04 8.57
CA LEU A 197 4.45 -6.27 8.60
C LEU A 197 5.24 -4.98 8.86
N ASP A 198 4.69 -3.79 8.57
CA ASP A 198 5.29 -2.53 9.02
C ASP A 198 5.19 -2.40 10.55
N ALA A 199 4.08 -2.82 11.15
CA ALA A 199 3.90 -2.85 12.61
C ALA A 199 4.82 -3.87 13.29
N LEU A 200 5.03 -5.04 12.67
CA LEU A 200 6.04 -6.02 13.12
C LEU A 200 7.43 -5.38 13.16
N ARG A 201 7.83 -4.68 12.10
CA ARG A 201 9.12 -3.97 12.05
C ARG A 201 9.22 -2.90 13.12
N MET A 202 8.16 -2.11 13.33
CA MET A 202 8.12 -1.10 14.40
C MET A 202 8.34 -1.75 15.77
N TYR A 203 7.63 -2.85 16.05
CA TYR A 203 7.74 -3.59 17.28
C TYR A 203 9.14 -4.18 17.51
N LEU A 204 9.72 -4.82 16.50
CA LEU A 204 11.06 -5.40 16.58
C LEU A 204 12.13 -4.32 16.84
N ARG A 205 12.02 -3.16 16.17
CA ARG A 205 12.90 -2.01 16.40
C ARG A 205 12.74 -1.45 17.80
N TRP A 206 11.50 -1.16 18.19
CA TRP A 206 11.16 -0.69 19.53
C TRP A 206 11.75 -1.57 20.62
N ARG A 207 11.62 -2.89 20.45
CA ARG A 207 12.15 -3.88 21.38
C ARG A 207 13.66 -4.12 21.25
N GLY A 208 14.29 -3.65 20.17
CA GLY A 208 15.72 -3.84 19.91
C GLY A 208 16.09 -5.29 19.54
N LEU A 209 15.20 -6.01 18.87
CA LEU A 209 15.39 -7.42 18.50
C LEU A 209 15.35 -7.63 17.00
N SER A 210 16.13 -8.58 16.48
CA SER A 210 15.86 -9.15 15.17
C SER A 210 14.75 -10.20 15.27
N LEU A 211 14.11 -10.49 14.13
CA LEU A 211 13.14 -11.57 14.08
C LEU A 211 13.77 -12.94 14.39
N ALA A 212 15.05 -13.13 14.05
CA ALA A 212 15.79 -14.34 14.34
C ALA A 212 16.02 -14.51 15.86
N ASP A 213 16.33 -13.43 16.58
CA ASP A 213 16.48 -13.46 18.04
C ASP A 213 15.16 -13.88 18.70
N LEU A 214 14.05 -13.27 18.26
CA LEU A 214 12.72 -13.56 18.77
C LEU A 214 12.35 -15.04 18.58
N ARG A 215 12.65 -15.62 17.41
CA ARG A 215 12.40 -17.04 17.12
C ARG A 215 13.35 -18.01 17.83
N ALA A 216 14.56 -17.57 18.16
CA ALA A 216 15.54 -18.42 18.84
C ALA A 216 15.13 -18.71 20.29
N ASP A 217 14.44 -17.78 20.95
CA ASP A 217 13.99 -17.91 22.34
C ASP A 217 12.59 -17.30 22.55
N PRO A 218 11.54 -17.88 21.93
CA PRO A 218 10.21 -17.28 21.94
C PRO A 218 9.60 -17.24 23.34
N ASP A 219 9.83 -18.25 24.17
CA ASP A 219 9.29 -18.30 25.54
C ASP A 219 9.88 -17.17 26.41
N ARG A 220 11.19 -16.89 26.28
CA ARG A 220 11.84 -15.75 26.95
C ARG A 220 11.21 -14.43 26.52
N TYR A 221 11.06 -14.22 25.22
CA TYR A 221 10.54 -12.95 24.70
C TYR A 221 9.02 -12.83 24.83
N ARG A 222 8.30 -13.91 25.14
CA ARG A 222 6.89 -13.84 25.51
C ARG A 222 6.68 -13.21 26.88
N ASP A 223 7.67 -13.30 27.77
CA ASP A 223 7.63 -12.73 29.11
C ASP A 223 7.78 -11.19 29.09
N PRO A 224 6.80 -10.41 29.58
CA PRO A 224 6.88 -8.95 29.64
C PRO A 224 8.01 -8.44 30.55
N ALA A 225 8.54 -9.26 31.46
CA ALA A 225 9.70 -8.88 32.28
C ALA A 225 10.99 -8.71 31.46
N THR A 226 11.00 -9.13 30.18
CA THR A 226 12.13 -8.97 29.27
C THR A 226 12.02 -7.74 28.37
N LEU A 227 11.01 -6.89 28.57
CA LEU A 227 10.89 -5.62 27.87
C LEU A 227 12.04 -4.68 28.29
N PRO A 228 12.58 -3.89 27.36
CA PRO A 228 13.61 -2.91 27.69
C PRO A 228 13.03 -1.81 28.59
N ASP A 229 13.77 -1.39 29.61
CA ASP A 229 13.39 -0.26 30.48
C ASP A 229 13.31 1.05 29.69
N GLU A 230 14.17 1.20 28.67
CA GLU A 230 14.18 2.31 27.71
C GLU A 230 14.15 1.73 26.28
N PRO A 231 12.95 1.60 25.67
CA PRO A 231 12.80 1.11 24.30
C PRO A 231 13.43 2.03 23.26
N ASN A 232 13.77 1.48 22.10
CA ASN A 232 14.24 2.29 20.97
C ASN A 232 13.07 3.00 20.27
N PRO A 233 13.33 4.08 19.50
CA PRO A 233 12.31 4.66 18.65
C PRO A 233 11.74 3.63 17.65
N PRO A 234 10.40 3.47 17.55
CA PRO A 234 9.78 2.46 16.71
C PRO A 234 9.94 2.73 15.20
N THR A 235 10.29 3.96 14.80
CA THR A 235 10.29 4.46 13.41
C THR A 235 8.92 4.29 12.73
N ASP A 236 8.84 4.41 11.41
CA ASP A 236 7.62 4.21 10.63
C ASP A 236 7.48 2.78 10.06
N GLY A 237 8.34 1.85 10.49
CA GLY A 237 8.34 0.48 9.98
C GLY A 237 8.83 0.32 8.55
N ALA A 238 9.43 1.34 7.91
CA ALA A 238 9.98 1.19 6.56
C ALA A 238 11.20 0.26 6.54
N VAL A 239 11.34 -0.59 5.51
CA VAL A 239 12.42 -1.59 5.39
C VAL A 239 13.82 -0.96 5.43
N THR A 240 14.01 0.25 4.89
CA THR A 240 15.34 0.89 4.77
C THR A 240 15.72 1.83 5.92
N ALA A 241 14.90 1.94 6.98
CA ALA A 241 15.16 2.91 8.06
C ALA A 241 16.48 2.63 8.81
N ASP A 242 16.94 1.37 8.81
CA ASP A 242 18.17 0.92 9.49
C ASP A 242 19.44 1.61 8.97
N ALA A 243 19.42 2.18 7.76
CA ALA A 243 20.58 2.88 7.18
C ALA A 243 20.68 4.37 7.56
N ALA A 244 19.60 5.00 8.04
CA ALA A 244 19.59 6.44 8.31
C ALA A 244 20.00 6.76 9.76
N ASP A 245 19.57 5.97 10.74
CA ASP A 245 19.79 6.27 12.17
C ASP A 245 21.19 5.86 12.69
N ALA A 246 21.92 5.00 11.99
CA ALA A 246 23.32 4.69 12.34
C ALA A 246 24.27 5.90 12.16
N THR A 247 23.81 7.00 11.56
CA THR A 247 24.60 8.23 11.35
C THR A 247 24.26 9.39 12.28
N ALA A 248 23.25 9.24 13.14
CA ALA A 248 22.92 10.24 14.16
C ALA A 248 23.71 9.97 15.45
N HIS A 249 25.03 10.16 15.39
CA HIS A 249 25.85 10.37 16.59
C HIS A 249 25.45 11.72 17.22
N PRO A 250 25.11 11.80 18.52
CA PRO A 250 25.24 13.03 19.27
C PRO A 250 26.71 13.16 19.70
N ASP A 251 27.43 14.07 19.03
CA ASP A 251 28.73 14.53 19.48
C ASP A 251 28.66 15.13 20.89
N GLY A 252 29.52 14.62 21.78
CA GLY A 252 30.27 15.44 22.74
C GLY A 252 29.76 15.49 24.18
N GLY A 253 30.44 14.75 25.07
CA GLY A 253 30.24 14.91 26.51
C GLY A 253 31.15 14.07 27.42
N THR A 254 32.47 14.24 27.28
CA THR A 254 33.52 14.04 28.30
C THR A 254 33.42 12.88 29.31
N ILE A 255 34.38 11.97 29.16
CA ILE A 255 34.90 11.02 30.14
C ILE A 255 35.35 11.79 31.40
N ASP A 256 34.83 11.44 32.57
CA ASP A 256 35.55 11.69 33.83
C ASP A 256 35.57 10.41 34.67
N SER A 257 36.79 10.02 35.01
CA SER A 257 37.12 8.86 35.83
C SER A 257 37.41 9.35 37.24
N SER A 258 36.71 8.83 38.26
CA SER A 258 37.23 8.83 39.63
C SER A 258 36.71 7.64 40.44
N ALA A 259 37.64 6.69 40.65
CA ALA A 259 37.95 5.91 41.86
C ALA A 259 36.84 5.39 42.81
N GLU A 260 36.64 4.05 42.79
CA GLU A 260 36.71 2.99 43.84
C GLU A 260 36.45 3.30 45.35
N PRO A 261 36.31 2.27 46.25
CA PRO A 261 35.59 0.96 46.25
C PRO A 261 34.84 0.71 47.60
N ASP A 262 34.59 -0.57 47.97
CA ASP A 262 33.97 -1.16 49.20
C ASP A 262 32.43 -1.35 49.19
N ALA A 263 31.81 -2.34 49.83
CA ALA A 263 32.14 -3.69 50.32
C ALA A 263 30.81 -4.27 50.87
N ASP A 264 30.69 -5.60 50.90
CA ASP A 264 30.02 -6.38 51.95
C ASP A 264 28.47 -6.46 52.08
N LEU A 265 27.92 -7.67 51.82
CA LEU A 265 27.26 -8.60 52.77
C LEU A 265 25.92 -9.28 52.34
N ASP A 266 25.94 -10.61 52.49
CA ASP A 266 24.90 -11.56 52.95
C ASP A 266 23.55 -11.82 52.20
N ARG A 267 23.53 -12.94 51.44
CA ARG A 267 22.72 -14.21 51.53
C ARG A 267 21.32 -14.22 52.23
N PRO A 268 20.42 -15.25 52.05
CA PRO A 268 20.52 -16.54 51.32
C PRO A 268 19.26 -16.93 50.48
N GLY A 269 19.32 -18.10 49.81
CA GLY A 269 18.37 -18.56 48.79
C GLY A 269 17.14 -19.37 49.20
N ALA A 270 16.45 -19.86 48.17
CA ALA A 270 15.37 -20.88 48.12
C ALA A 270 15.08 -21.14 46.63
N ALA A 271 14.54 -22.22 46.11
CA ALA A 271 14.32 -23.61 46.48
C ALA A 271 13.85 -24.26 45.17
N VAL A 272 14.36 -25.44 44.82
CA VAL A 272 13.95 -26.20 43.62
C VAL A 272 12.71 -27.04 43.92
N GLY A 273 11.73 -26.99 43.01
CA GLY A 273 10.78 -28.07 42.73
C GLY A 273 9.40 -27.58 42.25
N PRO A 274 8.56 -28.46 41.67
CA PRO A 274 8.81 -29.51 40.68
C PRO A 274 8.06 -29.26 39.35
N ALA A 275 8.43 -30.01 38.31
CA ALA A 275 7.76 -30.03 37.01
C ALA A 275 6.31 -30.54 37.09
N VAL A 276 5.38 -29.86 36.40
CA VAL A 276 4.02 -30.34 36.09
C VAL A 276 3.68 -29.93 34.66
N ALA A 277 3.12 -30.87 33.89
CA ALA A 277 2.84 -30.79 32.47
C ALA A 277 1.47 -30.19 32.10
N ASP A 278 1.42 -29.60 30.90
CA ASP A 278 0.32 -29.29 29.94
C ASP A 278 -0.84 -28.31 30.27
N ALA A 279 -0.61 -27.04 29.86
CA ALA A 279 -1.41 -25.96 29.21
C ALA A 279 -2.68 -25.33 29.88
N PRO A 280 -2.80 -23.98 29.90
CA PRO A 280 -3.45 -23.24 28.80
C PRO A 280 -2.86 -21.82 28.52
N ALA A 281 -3.41 -21.11 27.51
CA ALA A 281 -3.08 -19.71 27.20
C ALA A 281 -3.27 -18.75 28.41
N SER A 282 -2.38 -17.74 28.48
CA SER A 282 -2.24 -16.61 29.42
C SER A 282 -1.46 -16.84 30.73
N GLU A 283 -0.19 -17.24 30.65
CA GLU A 283 0.73 -17.14 31.81
C GLU A 283 1.13 -15.69 32.11
N TYR A 284 1.07 -14.81 31.12
CA TYR A 284 1.43 -13.40 31.22
C TYR A 284 0.23 -12.47 31.02
N ASN A 285 0.21 -11.34 31.75
CA ASN A 285 -0.82 -10.30 31.59
C ASN A 285 -0.72 -9.60 30.24
N ASP A 286 0.51 -9.34 29.77
CA ASP A 286 0.79 -8.79 28.44
C ASP A 286 1.86 -9.64 27.75
N PRO A 287 1.50 -10.82 27.21
CA PRO A 287 2.44 -11.63 26.48
C PRO A 287 2.98 -10.84 25.29
N TRP A 288 4.29 -10.95 25.05
CA TRP A 288 5.03 -10.18 24.05
C TRP A 288 5.15 -8.67 24.34
N GLY A 289 4.52 -8.13 25.39
CA GLY A 289 4.52 -6.67 25.62
C GLY A 289 3.76 -5.89 24.55
N ALA A 290 2.68 -6.45 24.01
CA ALA A 290 1.94 -5.86 22.91
C ALA A 290 1.14 -4.63 23.34
N ASP A 291 0.58 -4.62 24.56
CA ASP A 291 -0.05 -3.42 25.12
C ASP A 291 1.01 -2.36 25.37
N ALA A 292 2.13 -2.73 26.03
CA ALA A 292 3.21 -1.81 26.35
C ALA A 292 3.77 -1.11 25.10
N PHE A 293 3.99 -1.85 24.01
CA PHE A 293 4.41 -1.27 22.74
C PHE A 293 3.39 -0.28 22.17
N LEU A 294 2.11 -0.65 22.11
CA LEU A 294 1.08 0.18 21.49
C LEU A 294 0.72 1.41 22.34
N GLU A 295 0.92 1.35 23.65
CA GLU A 295 0.78 2.50 24.55
C GLU A 295 1.95 3.49 24.46
N ASP A 296 3.17 3.00 24.18
CA ASP A 296 4.38 3.83 24.11
C ASP A 296 4.52 4.61 22.78
N ILE A 297 4.04 4.06 21.67
CA ILE A 297 4.19 4.70 20.37
C ILE A 297 3.29 5.94 20.19
N GLU A 298 3.82 6.97 19.55
CA GLU A 298 3.02 8.11 19.10
C GLU A 298 2.16 7.70 17.87
N GLY A 299 0.86 7.52 18.07
CA GLY A 299 -0.11 7.27 17.00
C GLY A 299 -0.58 5.81 16.93
N SER A 300 -0.70 5.24 15.74
CA SER A 300 -1.18 3.86 15.55
C SER A 300 -0.20 3.04 14.72
N ALA A 301 0.01 1.77 15.07
CA ALA A 301 0.79 0.83 14.27
C ALA A 301 -0.04 0.24 13.12
N TYR A 302 -0.46 1.07 12.16
CA TYR A 302 -1.19 0.65 10.95
C TYR A 302 -2.54 -0.07 11.22
N GLY A 303 -3.19 0.29 12.32
CA GLY A 303 -4.44 -0.34 12.79
C GLY A 303 -4.25 -1.69 13.47
N THR A 304 -3.00 -2.08 13.77
CA THR A 304 -2.70 -3.27 14.58
C THR A 304 -3.17 -3.06 16.01
N THR A 305 -3.93 -4.03 16.55
CA THR A 305 -4.33 -4.06 17.96
C THR A 305 -3.40 -4.95 18.77
N PRO A 306 -3.40 -4.88 20.12
CA PRO A 306 -2.58 -5.75 20.95
C PRO A 306 -2.84 -7.24 20.66
N GLU A 307 -4.11 -7.61 20.44
CA GLU A 307 -4.49 -8.98 20.10
C GLU A 307 -3.88 -9.41 18.75
N THR A 308 -4.03 -8.58 17.71
CA THR A 308 -3.49 -8.88 16.39
C THR A 308 -1.96 -9.00 16.41
N LEU A 309 -1.28 -8.18 17.22
CA LEU A 309 0.17 -8.27 17.39
C LEU A 309 0.58 -9.57 18.08
N ARG A 310 -0.06 -9.93 19.20
CA ARG A 310 0.22 -11.18 19.93
C ARG A 310 -0.01 -12.41 19.06
N GLU A 311 -1.18 -12.47 18.40
CA GLU A 311 -1.52 -13.59 17.52
C GLU A 311 -0.54 -13.71 16.35
N GLY A 312 -0.14 -12.57 15.76
CA GLY A 312 0.86 -12.54 14.70
C GLY A 312 2.23 -13.01 15.17
N LEU A 313 2.68 -12.59 16.35
CA LEU A 313 3.95 -13.04 16.94
C LEU A 313 3.93 -14.51 17.31
N ASP A 314 2.82 -15.04 17.83
CA ASP A 314 2.67 -16.47 18.13
C ASP A 314 2.82 -17.31 16.85
N VAL A 315 2.17 -16.92 15.73
CA VAL A 315 2.30 -17.60 14.44
C VAL A 315 3.71 -17.48 13.88
N ILE A 316 4.27 -16.26 13.89
CA ILE A 316 5.62 -16.01 13.38
C ILE A 316 6.68 -16.72 14.23
N ALA A 317 6.42 -17.02 15.51
CA ALA A 317 7.35 -17.76 16.35
C ALA A 317 7.32 -19.27 16.08
N SER A 318 6.17 -19.83 15.71
CA SER A 318 5.99 -21.29 15.55
C SER A 318 6.15 -21.80 14.11
N GLU A 319 5.74 -21.02 13.11
CA GLU A 319 5.65 -21.48 11.73
C GLU A 319 6.91 -21.12 10.92
N ASP A 320 7.44 -22.04 10.12
CA ASP A 320 8.59 -21.76 9.24
C ASP A 320 8.19 -20.95 7.99
N ALA A 321 6.92 -21.03 7.59
CA ALA A 321 6.38 -20.29 6.46
C ALA A 321 4.95 -19.84 6.77
N VAL A 322 4.64 -18.59 6.41
CA VAL A 322 3.35 -17.95 6.70
C VAL A 322 2.77 -17.31 5.44
N TRP A 323 1.46 -17.31 5.32
CA TRP A 323 0.73 -16.65 4.26
C TRP A 323 0.67 -15.15 4.51
N ILE A 324 1.11 -14.39 3.51
CA ILE A 324 1.03 -12.93 3.52
C ILE A 324 0.14 -12.44 2.38
N SER A 325 -0.60 -11.36 2.64
CA SER A 325 -1.19 -10.53 1.60
C SER A 325 -0.28 -9.33 1.37
N PRO A 326 0.26 -9.13 0.17
CA PRO A 326 1.12 -7.98 -0.12
C PRO A 326 0.36 -6.64 -0.14
N GLY A 327 -0.99 -6.67 -0.06
CA GLY A 327 -1.85 -5.57 -0.49
C GLY A 327 -1.85 -5.43 -2.02
N THR A 328 -3.01 -5.29 -2.66
CA THR A 328 -3.04 -5.04 -4.12
C THR A 328 -2.69 -3.58 -4.40
N PRO A 329 -1.62 -3.28 -5.17
CA PRO A 329 -1.27 -1.91 -5.53
C PRO A 329 -2.37 -1.34 -6.42
N PHE A 330 -3.16 -0.40 -5.91
CA PHE A 330 -4.31 0.16 -6.63
C PHE A 330 -3.89 0.93 -7.88
N LEU A 331 -2.71 1.53 -7.87
CA LEU A 331 -2.22 2.34 -8.98
C LEU A 331 -1.79 1.50 -10.18
N VAL A 332 -1.47 0.21 -9.99
CA VAL A 332 -1.10 -0.69 -11.09
C VAL A 332 -2.29 -0.96 -12.02
N PRO A 333 -3.46 -1.45 -11.54
CA PRO A 333 -4.65 -1.57 -12.37
C PRO A 333 -5.07 -0.26 -13.01
N VAL A 334 -4.97 0.87 -12.29
CA VAL A 334 -5.30 2.20 -12.83
C VAL A 334 -4.38 2.58 -13.98
N PHE A 335 -3.07 2.40 -13.83
CA PHE A 335 -2.11 2.68 -14.89
C PHE A 335 -2.33 1.78 -16.12
N VAL A 336 -2.48 0.47 -15.91
CA VAL A 336 -2.76 -0.47 -17.01
C VAL A 336 -4.09 -0.12 -17.68
N GLY A 337 -5.12 0.21 -16.89
CA GLY A 337 -6.41 0.68 -17.38
C GLY A 337 -6.32 1.96 -18.21
N LEU A 338 -5.46 2.91 -17.81
CA LEU A 338 -5.16 4.12 -18.58
C LEU A 338 -4.50 3.80 -19.92
N VAL A 339 -3.51 2.91 -19.93
CA VAL A 339 -2.83 2.50 -21.18
C VAL A 339 -3.82 1.79 -22.13
N ILE A 340 -4.63 0.87 -21.60
CA ILE A 340 -5.68 0.21 -22.39
C ILE A 340 -6.67 1.23 -22.91
N ALA A 341 -7.13 2.17 -22.08
CA ALA A 341 -8.06 3.21 -22.51
C ALA A 341 -7.48 4.08 -23.63
N LEU A 342 -6.20 4.46 -23.57
CA LEU A 342 -5.56 5.31 -24.58
C LEU A 342 -5.30 4.59 -25.91
N VAL A 343 -5.03 3.28 -25.87
CA VAL A 343 -4.67 2.50 -27.06
C VAL A 343 -5.89 1.81 -27.66
N TYR A 344 -6.66 1.10 -26.83
CA TYR A 344 -7.82 0.32 -27.24
C TYR A 344 -9.12 1.08 -27.03
N GLY A 345 -9.28 1.75 -25.90
CA GLY A 345 -10.55 2.37 -25.51
C GLY A 345 -11.27 1.52 -24.47
N ASP A 346 -12.58 1.34 -24.62
CA ASP A 346 -13.37 0.55 -23.65
C ASP A 346 -13.23 -0.95 -23.92
N LEU A 347 -12.51 -1.63 -23.02
CA LEU A 347 -12.28 -3.07 -23.12
C LEU A 347 -13.57 -3.88 -22.94
N LEU A 348 -14.48 -3.42 -22.09
CA LEU A 348 -15.72 -4.13 -21.78
C LEU A 348 -16.66 -4.07 -22.98
N LEU A 349 -16.90 -2.88 -23.52
CA LEU A 349 -17.79 -2.70 -24.66
C LEU A 349 -17.18 -3.31 -25.93
N GLY A 350 -15.89 -3.05 -26.19
CA GLY A 350 -15.23 -3.56 -27.39
C GLY A 350 -14.99 -5.08 -27.41
N THR A 351 -15.24 -5.80 -26.32
CA THR A 351 -15.16 -7.28 -26.29
C THR A 351 -16.53 -7.97 -26.19
N LEU A 352 -17.55 -7.25 -25.71
CA LEU A 352 -18.91 -7.78 -25.55
C LEU A 352 -19.84 -7.45 -26.72
N PHE A 353 -19.50 -6.46 -27.55
CA PHE A 353 -20.27 -6.01 -28.72
C PHE A 353 -19.40 -5.97 -29.97
#